data_AF-A0A0Q9KT00-F1
#
_entry.id   AF-A0A0Q9KT00-F1
#
_cell.length_a   1.000
_cell.length_b   1.000
_cell.length_c   1.000
_cell.angle_alpha   90.00
_cell.angle_beta   90.00
_cell.angle_gamma   90.00
#
_symmetry.space_group_name_H-M   'P 1'
#
loop_
_entity.id
_entity.type
_entity.pdbx_description
1 polymer ?
#
loop_
_entity_poly.entity_id
_entity_poly.type
_entity_poly.pdbx_seq_one_letter_code
_entity_poly.pdbx_strand_id
1 'polypeptide(L)'
;MFPGMSIHTASKPSTSTGVCAIGLVGCASQKLTRPAPARELYVSQLFRKASAYAELTCDRWYVLSAKHGVVHPDEILEPYDMRLGTNHRTTPPIHPWAARVRDQMAVEFAGIENVKLIALAGEQYRTVLLNSQWPSEVPMHGLGIGQQLGWLTAQLATGSHGGPMKVALNVIGGDPARRGCPPRNDLTRAL
;
A
#
# COMPACT_ATOMS: atom_id res chain seq x y z
N MET A 1 -24.62 -30.83 -52.53
CA MET A 1 -24.87 -29.39 -52.33
C MET A 1 -24.66 -29.12 -50.84
N PHE A 2 -23.46 -28.66 -50.47
CA PHE A 2 -23.09 -28.40 -49.06
C PHE A 2 -23.21 -26.90 -48.77
N PRO A 3 -23.85 -26.53 -47.65
CA PRO A 3 -23.41 -25.41 -46.83
C PRO A 3 -23.06 -25.98 -45.44
N GLY A 4 -21.87 -25.81 -44.90
CA GLY A 4 -21.28 -24.53 -44.56
C GLY A 4 -20.94 -24.60 -43.07
N MET A 5 -19.69 -24.96 -42.77
CA MET A 5 -19.12 -25.01 -41.42
C MET A 5 -19.18 -23.63 -40.78
N SER A 6 -19.64 -23.52 -39.53
CA SER A 6 -19.37 -22.37 -38.68
C SER A 6 -18.91 -22.86 -37.31
N ILE A 7 -17.58 -22.83 -37.18
CA ILE A 7 -16.83 -22.82 -35.95
C ILE A 7 -17.33 -21.70 -35.04
N HIS A 8 -18.00 -22.05 -33.94
CA HIS A 8 -18.15 -21.13 -32.83
C HIS A 8 -16.83 -21.12 -32.05
N THR A 9 -16.00 -20.12 -32.34
CA THR A 9 -14.86 -19.73 -31.53
C THR A 9 -15.37 -19.49 -30.10
N ALA A 10 -15.11 -20.43 -29.19
CA ALA A 10 -15.23 -20.17 -27.77
C ALA A 10 -14.34 -18.96 -27.45
N SER A 11 -14.96 -17.86 -27.03
CA SER A 11 -14.25 -16.68 -26.59
C SER A 11 -13.35 -17.06 -25.42
N LYS A 12 -12.04 -16.97 -25.65
CA LYS A 12 -11.00 -17.05 -24.63
C LYS A 12 -11.40 -16.15 -23.46
N PRO A 13 -11.48 -16.62 -22.20
CA PRO A 13 -11.62 -15.72 -21.07
C PRO A 13 -10.39 -14.82 -21.06
N SER A 14 -10.59 -13.54 -21.34
CA SER A 14 -9.58 -12.51 -21.18
C SER A 14 -9.46 -12.17 -19.70
N THR A 15 -8.82 -13.04 -18.92
CA THR A 15 -8.33 -12.69 -17.60
C THR A 15 -7.03 -11.91 -17.79
N SER A 16 -7.14 -10.58 -17.85
CA SER A 16 -6.00 -9.72 -17.55
C SER A 16 -5.76 -9.77 -16.05
N THR A 17 -5.09 -10.84 -15.60
CA THR A 17 -4.72 -11.07 -14.19
C THR A 17 -3.59 -10.12 -13.80
N GLY A 18 -3.90 -8.82 -13.70
CA GLY A 18 -2.98 -7.84 -13.15
C GLY A 18 -2.82 -8.06 -11.65
N VAL A 19 -1.58 -8.11 -11.17
CA VAL A 19 -1.28 -8.11 -9.72
C VAL A 19 -1.55 -6.71 -9.18
N CYS A 20 -2.32 -6.60 -8.10
CA CYS A 20 -2.54 -5.34 -7.39
C CYS A 20 -1.49 -5.19 -6.29
N ALA A 21 -0.57 -4.24 -6.45
CA ALA A 21 0.46 -3.97 -5.45
C ALA A 21 -0.08 -3.06 -4.35
N ILE A 22 0.02 -3.50 -3.10
CA ILE A 22 -0.40 -2.73 -1.92
C ILE A 22 0.81 -2.45 -1.02
N GLY A 23 1.15 -1.18 -0.87
CA GLY A 23 2.21 -0.71 0.02
C GLY A 23 1.77 -0.63 1.48
N LEU A 24 2.58 -1.14 2.40
CA LEU A 24 2.36 -1.06 3.84
C LEU A 24 3.49 -0.26 4.49
N VAL A 25 3.19 0.98 4.90
CA VAL A 25 4.19 1.92 5.43
C VAL A 25 4.10 1.96 6.94
N GLY A 26 5.20 1.67 7.65
CA GLY A 26 5.21 1.71 9.11
C GLY A 26 5.06 3.14 9.64
N CYS A 27 4.19 3.37 10.64
CA CYS A 27 4.05 4.68 11.26
C CYS A 27 5.33 5.16 11.97
N ALA A 28 5.46 6.47 12.20
CA ALA A 28 6.62 7.06 12.87
C ALA A 28 6.26 7.68 14.23
N SER A 29 7.27 7.86 15.09
CA SER A 29 7.09 8.56 16.36
C SER A 29 6.90 10.06 16.17
N GLN A 30 7.70 10.68 15.29
CA GLN A 30 7.62 12.11 14.98
C GLN A 30 6.34 12.41 14.20
N LYS A 31 5.49 13.27 14.75
CA LYS A 31 4.19 13.65 14.19
C LYS A 31 3.99 15.16 14.27
N LEU A 32 3.06 15.68 13.47
CA LEU A 32 2.51 17.01 13.68
C LEU A 32 1.81 17.11 15.04
N THR A 33 1.65 18.33 15.55
CA THR A 33 0.93 18.64 16.79
C THR A 33 -0.56 18.93 16.56
N ARG A 34 -1.05 18.72 15.34
CA ARG A 34 -2.44 18.96 14.93
C ARG A 34 -2.98 17.78 14.13
N PRO A 35 -4.31 17.62 14.04
CA PRO A 35 -4.92 16.66 13.13
C PRO A 35 -4.46 16.89 11.69
N ALA A 36 -4.21 15.79 10.98
CA ALA A 36 -3.79 15.80 9.59
C ALA A 36 -4.08 14.44 8.93
N PRO A 37 -4.15 14.37 7.58
CA PRO A 37 -4.14 13.10 6.87
C PRO A 37 -2.97 12.23 7.33
N ALA A 38 -3.16 10.91 7.42
CA ALA A 38 -2.12 9.99 7.85
C ALA A 38 -0.83 10.11 7.02
N ARG A 39 -0.94 10.42 5.72
CA ARG A 39 0.21 10.70 4.84
C ARG A 39 1.06 11.92 5.25
N GLU A 40 0.46 12.88 5.94
CA GLU A 40 1.11 14.13 6.36
C GLU A 40 1.41 14.17 7.86
N LEU A 41 0.65 13.40 8.66
CA LEU A 41 0.76 13.41 10.11
C LEU A 41 2.17 13.04 10.56
N TYR A 42 2.81 12.04 9.95
CA TYR A 42 4.13 11.56 10.34
C TYR A 42 5.23 12.30 9.57
N VAL A 43 6.14 12.94 10.30
CA VAL A 43 7.09 13.91 9.72
C VAL A 43 8.53 13.39 9.62
N SER A 44 8.78 12.14 10.02
CA SER A 44 10.12 11.55 9.93
C SER A 44 10.55 11.38 8.48
N GLN A 45 11.85 11.55 8.22
CA GLN A 45 12.40 11.42 6.87
C GLN A 45 12.17 10.03 6.27
N LEU A 46 12.28 8.98 7.10
CA LEU A 46 12.06 7.61 6.66
C LEU A 46 10.60 7.40 6.24
N PHE A 47 9.65 7.89 7.04
CA PHE A 47 8.23 7.79 6.70
C PHE A 47 7.91 8.54 5.40
N ARG A 48 8.37 9.79 5.27
CA ARG A 48 8.11 10.61 4.09
C ARG A 48 8.63 9.97 2.81
N LYS A 49 9.83 9.39 2.85
CA LYS A 49 10.41 8.69 1.69
C LYS A 49 9.73 7.35 1.41
N ALA A 50 9.38 6.59 2.44
CA ALA A 50 8.68 5.32 2.28
C ALA A 50 7.26 5.50 1.73
N SER A 51 6.51 6.50 2.24
CA SER A 51 5.18 6.86 1.71
C SER A 51 5.26 7.36 0.27
N ALA A 52 6.20 8.24 -0.06
CA ALA A 52 6.42 8.68 -1.43
C ALA A 52 6.77 7.50 -2.37
N TYR A 53 7.61 6.57 -1.93
CA TYR A 53 7.94 5.38 -2.70
C TYR A 53 6.72 4.48 -2.89
N ALA A 54 5.91 4.27 -1.85
CA ALA A 54 4.68 3.49 -1.94
C ALA A 54 3.66 4.11 -2.91
N GLU A 55 3.47 5.43 -2.84
CA GLU A 55 2.57 6.17 -3.72
C GLU A 55 3.00 6.15 -5.18
N LEU A 56 4.32 6.11 -5.44
CA LEU A 56 4.87 6.03 -6.78
C LEU A 56 4.77 4.61 -7.39
N THR A 57 4.93 3.57 -6.56
CA THR A 57 5.17 2.19 -7.05
C THR A 57 4.01 1.23 -6.84
N CYS A 58 3.10 1.52 -5.92
CA CYS A 58 1.98 0.64 -5.57
C CYS A 58 0.67 1.19 -6.13
N ASP A 59 -0.28 0.31 -6.42
CA ASP A 59 -1.63 0.71 -6.86
C ASP A 59 -2.45 1.29 -5.68
N ARG A 60 -2.18 0.81 -4.46
CA ARG A 60 -2.72 1.34 -3.19
C ARG A 60 -1.64 1.33 -2.12
N TRP A 61 -1.79 2.14 -1.08
CA TRP A 61 -0.93 2.05 0.09
C TRP A 61 -1.65 2.46 1.37
N TYR A 62 -1.16 1.95 2.49
CA TYR A 62 -1.73 2.16 3.82
C TYR A 62 -0.65 2.36 4.86
N VAL A 63 -0.99 3.05 5.95
CA VAL A 63 -0.12 3.19 7.12
C VAL A 63 -0.42 2.07 8.11
N LEU A 64 0.62 1.37 8.57
CA LEU A 64 0.57 0.47 9.72
C LEU A 64 0.82 1.27 11.01
N SER A 65 -0.27 1.61 11.70
CA SER A 65 -0.28 2.32 12.98
C SER A 65 -0.31 1.36 14.16
N ALA A 66 0.54 1.62 15.16
CA ALA A 66 0.49 0.91 16.45
C ALA A 66 -0.88 1.02 17.13
N LYS A 67 -1.51 2.20 17.04
CA LYS A 67 -2.79 2.51 17.67
C LYS A 67 -3.95 2.09 16.77
N HIS A 68 -3.97 2.59 15.54
CA HIS A 68 -5.14 2.48 14.67
C HIS A 68 -5.17 1.18 13.87
N GLY A 69 -4.02 0.54 13.62
CA GLY A 69 -3.91 -0.65 12.78
C GLY A 69 -3.65 -0.27 11.32
N VAL A 70 -4.45 -0.74 10.37
CA VAL A 70 -4.40 -0.29 8.96
C VAL A 70 -5.12 1.04 8.83
N VAL A 71 -4.46 2.04 8.24
CA VAL A 71 -5.04 3.37 8.04
C VAL A 71 -4.86 3.82 6.59
N HIS A 72 -5.94 4.34 5.99
CA HIS A 72 -5.88 4.95 4.67
C HIS A 72 -5.07 6.25 4.72
N PRO A 73 -4.24 6.58 3.71
CA PRO A 73 -3.38 7.76 3.72
C PRO A 73 -4.13 9.09 3.89
N ASP A 74 -5.39 9.14 3.43
CA ASP A 74 -6.25 10.33 3.51
C ASP A 74 -7.08 10.40 4.80
N GLU A 75 -7.01 9.39 5.66
CA GLU A 75 -7.73 9.39 6.94
C GLU A 75 -7.12 10.46 7.87
N ILE A 76 -7.97 11.34 8.40
CA ILE A 76 -7.54 12.37 9.36
C ILE A 76 -7.32 11.73 10.71
N LEU A 77 -6.09 11.82 11.22
CA LEU A 77 -5.70 11.29 12.52
C LEU A 77 -5.29 12.43 13.44
N GLU A 78 -5.67 12.34 14.71
CA GLU A 78 -5.13 13.17 15.77
C GLU A 78 -3.73 12.69 16.18
N PRO A 79 -2.82 13.60 16.59
CA PRO A 79 -1.53 13.20 17.17
C PRO A 79 -1.71 12.27 18.36
N TYR A 80 -0.90 11.22 18.43
CA TYR A 80 -0.94 10.26 19.52
C TYR A 80 0.47 9.77 19.87
N ASP A 81 0.63 9.30 21.11
CA ASP A 81 1.83 8.62 21.56
C ASP A 81 1.52 7.15 21.87
N MET A 82 1.85 6.29 20.91
CA MET A 82 1.77 4.85 21.05
C MET A 82 2.80 4.20 20.15
N ARG A 83 3.53 3.25 20.72
CA ARG A 83 4.54 2.46 20.02
C ARG A 83 4.19 0.99 20.16
N LEU A 84 4.41 0.21 19.11
CA LEU A 84 4.51 -1.23 19.26
C LEU A 84 5.77 -1.53 20.07
N GLY A 85 5.65 -2.39 21.06
CA GLY A 85 6.78 -2.85 21.84
C GLY A 85 6.78 -4.35 21.94
N THR A 86 7.96 -4.87 22.27
CA THR A 86 8.20 -6.26 22.62
C THR A 86 8.02 -6.52 24.12
N ASN A 87 7.80 -5.47 24.92
CA ASN A 87 7.59 -5.56 26.36
C ASN A 87 6.09 -5.52 26.69
N HIS A 88 5.55 -6.69 27.07
CA HIS A 88 4.15 -6.92 27.41
C HIS A 88 3.57 -6.03 28.53
N ARG A 89 4.37 -5.20 29.22
CA ARG A 89 3.96 -4.35 30.34
C ARG A 89 3.46 -2.96 29.96
N THR A 90 3.80 -2.42 28.79
CA THR A 90 3.55 -1.00 28.46
C THR A 90 3.21 -0.74 26.99
N THR A 91 3.12 -1.79 26.18
CA THR A 91 2.80 -1.67 24.74
C THR A 91 1.79 -2.73 24.34
N PRO A 92 0.95 -2.48 23.31
CA PRO A 92 0.04 -3.49 22.80
C PRO A 92 0.83 -4.77 22.46
N PRO A 93 0.43 -5.95 22.96
CA PRO A 93 1.13 -7.18 22.65
C PRO A 93 1.13 -7.39 21.13
N ILE A 94 2.32 -7.59 20.57
CA ILE A 94 2.55 -7.58 19.12
C ILE A 94 1.69 -8.60 18.37
N HIS A 95 1.40 -9.76 18.97
CA HIS A 95 0.60 -10.83 18.36
C HIS A 95 -0.90 -10.49 18.25
N PRO A 96 -1.59 -10.09 19.35
CA PRO A 96 -2.95 -9.53 19.27
C PRO A 96 -3.08 -8.35 18.33
N TRP A 97 -2.10 -7.43 18.34
CA TRP A 97 -2.08 -6.33 17.38
C TRP A 97 -2.03 -6.85 15.95
N ALA A 98 -1.08 -7.74 15.63
CA ALA A 98 -0.92 -8.30 14.29
C ALA A 98 -2.17 -9.06 13.81
N ALA A 99 -2.83 -9.81 14.70
CA ALA A 99 -4.09 -10.49 14.39
C ALA A 99 -5.19 -9.48 14.01
N ARG A 100 -5.43 -8.48 14.86
CA ARG A 100 -6.40 -7.41 14.58
C ARG A 100 -6.09 -6.68 13.27
N VAL A 101 -4.83 -6.37 13.00
CA VAL A 101 -4.43 -5.68 11.76
C VAL A 101 -4.67 -6.57 10.54
N ARG A 102 -4.40 -7.88 10.62
CA ARG A 102 -4.74 -8.81 9.52
C ARG A 102 -6.24 -8.86 9.25
N ASP A 103 -7.08 -8.85 10.28
CA ASP A 103 -8.54 -8.82 10.11
C ASP A 103 -8.98 -7.52 9.41
N GLN A 104 -8.40 -6.37 9.78
CA GLN A 104 -8.63 -5.10 9.09
C GLN A 104 -8.18 -5.15 7.63
N MET A 105 -7.00 -5.71 7.34
CA MET A 105 -6.52 -5.90 5.97
C MET A 105 -7.48 -6.79 5.16
N ALA A 106 -8.03 -7.84 5.77
CA ALA A 106 -8.93 -8.76 5.08
C ALA A 106 -10.24 -8.07 4.68
N VAL A 107 -10.77 -7.20 5.54
CA VAL A 107 -11.93 -6.36 5.23
C VAL A 107 -11.59 -5.32 4.17
N GLU A 108 -10.49 -4.59 4.34
CA GLU A 108 -10.09 -3.50 3.46
C GLU A 108 -9.76 -3.98 2.04
N PHE A 109 -9.16 -5.17 1.91
CA PHE A 109 -8.75 -5.74 0.63
C PHE A 109 -9.81 -6.70 0.05
N ALA A 110 -10.99 -6.77 0.67
CA ALA A 110 -12.08 -7.61 0.18
C ALA A 110 -12.46 -7.22 -1.25
N GLY A 111 -12.53 -8.22 -2.13
CA GLY A 111 -12.84 -8.01 -3.55
C GLY A 111 -11.69 -7.51 -4.42
N ILE A 112 -10.47 -7.39 -3.88
CA ILE A 112 -9.27 -7.15 -4.68
C ILE A 112 -8.64 -8.50 -5.05
N GLU A 113 -8.59 -8.79 -6.33
CA GLU A 113 -7.93 -10.00 -6.84
C GLU A 113 -6.41 -9.79 -6.97
N ASN A 114 -5.64 -10.87 -6.80
CA ASN A 114 -4.19 -10.93 -7.01
C ASN A 114 -3.39 -9.85 -6.24
N VAL A 115 -3.69 -9.67 -4.96
CA VAL A 115 -2.95 -8.74 -4.10
C VAL A 115 -1.52 -9.22 -3.83
N LYS A 116 -0.55 -8.31 -3.97
CA LYS A 116 0.82 -8.45 -3.48
C LYS A 116 1.14 -7.33 -2.50
N LEU A 117 1.66 -7.66 -1.32
CA LEU A 117 2.03 -6.69 -0.30
C LEU A 117 3.49 -6.25 -0.46
N ILE A 118 3.74 -4.95 -0.37
CA ILE A 118 5.09 -4.38 -0.31
C ILE A 118 5.27 -3.72 1.06
N ALA A 119 6.05 -4.34 1.94
CA ALA A 119 6.22 -3.87 3.31
C ALA A 119 7.42 -2.93 3.47
N LEU A 120 7.10 -1.67 3.74
CA LEU A 120 8.03 -0.57 3.99
C LEU A 120 7.94 -0.16 5.46
N ALA A 121 8.09 -1.16 6.34
CA ALA A 121 7.89 -1.03 7.76
C ALA A 121 8.98 -1.75 8.55
N GLY A 122 9.25 -1.26 9.77
CA GLY A 122 10.19 -1.90 10.69
C GLY A 122 9.76 -3.32 11.08
N GLU A 123 10.71 -4.11 11.57
CA GLU A 123 10.52 -5.54 11.92
C GLU A 123 9.29 -5.82 12.77
N GLN A 124 9.05 -5.01 13.80
CA GLN A 124 7.89 -5.18 14.67
C GLN A 124 6.56 -5.12 13.91
N TYR A 125 6.43 -4.19 12.95
CA TYR A 125 5.22 -4.05 12.15
C TYR A 125 5.08 -5.18 11.12
N ARG A 126 6.20 -5.73 10.63
CA ARG A 126 6.20 -6.85 9.66
C ARG A 126 5.65 -8.15 10.24
N THR A 127 5.45 -8.25 11.55
CA THR A 127 4.76 -9.38 12.18
C THR A 127 3.33 -9.59 11.68
N VAL A 128 2.70 -8.55 11.11
CA VAL A 128 1.40 -8.68 10.44
C VAL A 128 1.45 -9.62 9.22
N LEU A 129 2.62 -9.70 8.56
CA LEU A 129 2.83 -10.54 7.37
C LEU A 129 2.94 -12.03 7.72
N LEU A 130 3.31 -12.35 8.96
CA LEU A 130 3.39 -13.73 9.43
C LEU A 130 2.00 -14.36 9.36
N ASN A 131 1.89 -15.46 8.64
CA ASN A 131 0.63 -16.17 8.37
C ASN A 131 -0.42 -15.33 7.62
N SER A 132 -0.01 -14.26 6.94
CA SER A 132 -0.93 -13.55 6.05
C SER A 132 -1.19 -14.38 4.79
N GLN A 133 -2.40 -14.25 4.23
CA GLN A 133 -2.79 -14.96 3.02
C GLN A 133 -2.22 -14.34 1.73
N TRP A 134 -1.59 -13.17 1.82
CA TRP A 134 -1.07 -12.44 0.67
C TRP A 134 0.44 -12.63 0.52
N PRO A 135 0.96 -12.85 -0.69
CA PRO A 135 2.38 -12.81 -0.93
C PRO A 135 2.93 -11.43 -0.57
N SER A 136 4.06 -11.40 0.14
CA SER A 136 4.67 -10.15 0.61
C SER A 136 6.14 -10.04 0.24
N GLU A 137 6.57 -8.83 -0.08
CA GLU A 137 7.96 -8.46 -0.30
C GLU A 137 8.41 -7.43 0.74
N VAL A 138 9.68 -7.50 1.15
CA VAL A 138 10.30 -6.51 2.03
C VAL A 138 11.56 -5.96 1.35
N PRO A 139 11.45 -4.91 0.52
CA PRO A 139 12.55 -4.45 -0.34
C PRO A 139 13.80 -4.01 0.44
N MET A 140 13.60 -3.57 1.68
CA MET A 140 14.65 -3.03 2.55
C MET A 140 15.06 -4.01 3.66
N HIS A 141 14.81 -5.32 3.49
CA HIS A 141 15.15 -6.32 4.48
C HIS A 141 16.65 -6.30 4.84
N GLY A 142 16.97 -6.26 6.13
CA GLY A 142 18.36 -6.29 6.62
C GLY A 142 19.11 -4.95 6.51
N LEU A 143 18.52 -3.92 5.90
CA LEU A 143 19.12 -2.59 5.81
C LEU A 143 18.92 -1.80 7.11
N GLY A 144 19.99 -1.16 7.60
CA GLY A 144 19.90 -0.17 8.68
C GLY A 144 19.22 1.13 8.21
N ILE A 145 18.74 1.95 9.14
CA ILE A 145 17.94 3.17 8.84
C ILE A 145 18.61 4.07 7.80
N GLY A 146 19.92 4.33 7.92
CA GLY A 146 20.67 5.14 6.96
C GLY A 146 20.70 4.54 5.55
N GLN A 147 20.88 3.22 5.45
CA GLN A 147 20.86 2.49 4.18
C GLN A 147 19.46 2.49 3.56
N GLN A 148 18.41 2.36 4.37
CA GLN A 148 17.02 2.47 3.91
C GLN A 148 16.74 3.85 3.30
N LEU A 149 17.19 4.92 3.97
CA LEU A 149 17.05 6.29 3.46
C LEU A 149 17.79 6.49 2.14
N GLY A 150 19.01 5.95 2.02
CA GLY A 150 19.79 5.98 0.78
C GLY A 150 19.10 5.23 -0.36
N TRP A 151 18.64 4.01 -0.08
CA TRP A 151 17.91 3.18 -1.04
C TRP A 151 16.64 3.86 -1.54
N LEU A 152 15.80 4.37 -0.63
CA LEU A 152 14.56 5.08 -1.00
C LEU A 152 14.85 6.33 -1.83
N THR A 153 15.93 7.06 -1.50
CA THR A 153 16.34 8.25 -2.26
C THR A 153 16.73 7.89 -3.69
N ALA A 154 17.49 6.79 -3.88
CA ALA A 154 17.84 6.31 -5.21
C ALA A 154 16.61 5.91 -6.02
N GLN A 155 15.66 5.18 -5.42
CA GLN A 155 14.42 4.76 -6.10
C GLN A 155 13.51 5.94 -6.48
N LEU A 156 13.41 6.95 -5.63
CA LEU A 156 12.63 8.15 -5.93
C LEU A 156 13.28 8.98 -7.04
N ALA A 157 14.61 8.98 -7.14
CA ALA A 157 15.33 9.64 -8.22
C ALA A 157 15.11 8.92 -9.57
N THR A 158 15.17 7.58 -9.60
CA THR A 158 14.98 6.81 -10.84
C THR A 158 13.55 6.86 -11.36
N GLY A 159 12.55 6.83 -10.47
CA GLY A 159 11.15 6.95 -10.87
C GLY A 159 10.73 8.35 -11.33
N SER A 160 11.58 9.37 -11.13
CA SER A 160 11.34 10.74 -11.60
C SER A 160 11.82 10.96 -13.05
N HIS A 161 12.47 9.99 -13.71
CA HIS A 161 13.10 10.16 -15.03
C HIS A 161 12.54 9.25 -16.15
N GLY A 162 11.40 8.58 -15.95
CA GLY A 162 10.76 7.81 -17.02
C GLY A 162 9.31 7.43 -16.75
N GLY A 163 8.36 8.08 -17.45
CA GLY A 163 6.94 7.71 -17.49
C GLY A 163 6.00 8.80 -16.94
N PRO A 164 4.80 8.98 -17.51
CA PRO A 164 4.02 10.20 -17.37
C PRO A 164 3.56 10.39 -15.92
N MET A 165 3.93 11.55 -15.39
CA MET A 165 3.49 12.12 -14.13
C MET A 165 1.96 12.13 -14.09
N LYS A 166 1.34 11.21 -13.33
CA LYS A 166 -0.08 11.32 -12.98
C LYS A 166 -0.24 12.45 -11.97
N VAL A 167 -0.30 13.68 -12.48
CA VAL A 167 -0.74 14.83 -11.70
C VAL A 167 -2.25 14.70 -11.53
N ALA A 168 -2.69 14.20 -10.39
CA ALA A 168 -4.08 14.33 -9.98
C ALA A 168 -4.28 15.75 -9.46
N LEU A 169 -4.70 16.66 -10.36
CA LEU A 169 -5.15 18.00 -10.01
C LEU A 169 -6.66 18.00 -9.73
N ASN A 170 -7.01 18.61 -8.59
CA ASN A 170 -8.31 19.14 -8.13
C ASN A 170 -9.36 18.22 -7.47
N VAL A 171 -9.42 18.38 -6.14
CA VAL A 171 -10.57 18.67 -5.25
C VAL A 171 -11.89 19.01 -5.97
N ILE A 172 -12.99 18.29 -5.66
CA ILE A 172 -14.26 18.75 -5.02
C ILE A 172 -14.95 17.51 -4.38
N GLY A 173 -15.54 17.65 -3.19
CA GLY A 173 -16.03 16.55 -2.35
C GLY A 173 -17.17 15.68 -2.89
N GLY A 174 -17.25 14.45 -2.35
CA GLY A 174 -18.35 13.51 -2.57
C GLY A 174 -18.02 12.09 -2.09
N ASP A 175 -18.74 11.66 -1.03
CA ASP A 175 -19.10 10.29 -0.60
C ASP A 175 -18.02 9.15 -0.61
N PRO A 176 -17.64 8.55 0.54
CA PRO A 176 -16.60 7.52 0.61
C PRO A 176 -17.00 6.11 0.16
N ALA A 177 -18.19 5.88 -0.37
CA ALA A 177 -18.62 4.55 -0.81
C ALA A 177 -18.48 4.37 -2.34
N ARG A 178 -17.70 3.36 -2.74
CA ARG A 178 -17.48 2.82 -4.11
C ARG A 178 -16.30 3.43 -4.87
N ARG A 179 -15.13 2.79 -4.73
CA ARG A 179 -14.07 2.85 -5.75
C ARG A 179 -13.63 1.44 -6.14
N GLY A 180 -14.32 0.91 -7.14
CA GLY A 180 -13.80 -0.16 -7.97
C GLY A 180 -12.51 0.30 -8.66
N CYS A 181 -11.61 -0.63 -8.90
CA CYS A 181 -10.34 -0.38 -9.59
C CYS A 181 -10.63 0.10 -11.02
N PRO A 182 -10.24 1.33 -11.43
CA PRO A 182 -10.36 1.72 -12.83
C PRO A 182 -9.33 0.95 -13.67
N PRO A 183 -9.70 0.41 -14.84
CA PRO A 183 -8.78 -0.30 -15.72
C PRO A 183 -7.68 0.65 -16.22
N ARG A 184 -6.44 0.15 -16.28
CA ARG A 184 -5.30 0.86 -16.89
C ARG A 184 -5.58 1.07 -18.38
N ASN A 185 -5.35 2.31 -18.83
CA ASN A 185 -5.39 2.68 -20.23
C ASN A 185 -4.24 1.99 -20.96
N ASP A 186 -4.53 0.92 -21.71
CA ASP A 186 -3.58 0.29 -22.63
C ASP A 186 -3.39 1.21 -23.85
N LEU A 187 -2.38 2.07 -23.78
CA LEU A 187 -1.83 2.72 -24.97
C LEU A 187 -0.92 1.71 -25.68
N THR A 188 -1.51 0.85 -26.51
CA THR A 188 -0.76 0.13 -27.54
C THR A 188 -1.59 0.06 -28.83
N ARG A 189 -1.01 0.68 -29.87
CA ARG A 189 -1.30 0.54 -31.31
C ARG A 189 -2.54 1.24 -31.87
N ALA A 190 -2.30 2.41 -32.48
CA ALA A 190 -2.89 2.76 -33.76
C ALA A 190 -1.76 3.07 -34.76
N LEU A 191 -1.75 2.27 -35.83
CA LEU A 191 -1.01 2.38 -37.11
C LEU A 191 0.52 2.22 -37.07
#